data_AF-A0A354ETJ8-F1
#
_entry.id   AF-A0A354ETJ8-F1
#
_cell.length_a   1.000
_cell.length_b   1.000
_cell.length_c   1.000
_cell.angle_alpha   90.00
_cell.angle_beta   90.00
_cell.angle_gamma   90.00
#
_symmetry.space_group_name_H-M   'P 1'
#
loop_
_entity.id
_entity.type
_entity.pdbx_description
1 polymer ?
#
loop_
_entity_poly.entity_id
_entity_poly.type
_entity_poly.pdbx_seq_one_letter_code
_entity_poly.pdbx_strand_id
1 'polypeptide(L)' 'MTPHALIVARTCNTSDRRTIRWWECELVDTEGSRRIRDQAFFSIGEAKSWASAQGYPVSEDAASSSET' A
#
# COMPACT_ATOMS: atom_id res chain seq x y z
N MET A 1 0.93 20.14 -3.08
CA MET A 1 0.30 18.81 -2.85
C MET A 1 0.96 18.23 -1.61
N THR A 2 0.20 17.73 -0.62
CA THR A 2 0.79 17.16 0.60
C THR A 2 1.31 15.76 0.30
N PRO A 3 2.58 15.44 0.60
CA PRO A 3 3.10 14.11 0.37
C PRO A 3 2.34 13.10 1.23
N HIS A 4 1.89 12.00 0.63
CA HIS A 4 1.17 10.95 1.32
C HIS A 4 1.41 9.60 0.64
N ALA A 5 1.19 8.53 1.40
CA ALA A 5 1.29 7.18 0.87
C ALA A 5 -0.10 6.53 0.76
N LEU A 6 -0.32 5.87 -0.37
CA LEU A 6 -1.47 5.02 -0.63
C LEU A 6 -1.05 3.57 -0.47
N ILE A 7 -1.82 2.82 0.31
CA ILE A 7 -1.56 1.40 0.57
C ILE A 7 -2.50 0.59 -0.31
N VAL A 8 -1.94 -0.22 -1.22
CA VAL A 8 -2.70 -0.96 -2.21
C VAL A 8 -2.67 -2.45 -1.89
N ALA A 9 -3.85 -3.02 -1.65
CA ALA A 9 -3.99 -4.46 -1.49
C ALA A 9 -3.75 -5.18 -2.81
N ARG A 10 -2.92 -6.22 -2.77
CA ARG A 10 -2.68 -7.13 -3.89
C ARG A 10 -3.10 -8.53 -3.52
N THR A 11 -3.72 -9.19 -4.48
CA THR A 11 -4.11 -10.58 -4.40
C THR A 11 -3.73 -11.28 -5.69
N CYS A 12 -3.04 -12.40 -5.58
CA CYS A 12 -2.73 -13.28 -6.71
C CYS A 12 -3.19 -14.69 -6.40
N ASN A 13 -3.85 -15.32 -7.37
CA ASN A 13 -4.21 -16.72 -7.31
C ASN A 13 -3.18 -17.52 -8.09
N THR A 14 -2.55 -18.48 -7.42
CA THR A 14 -1.58 -19.37 -8.05
C THR A 14 -2.27 -20.55 -8.71
N SER A 15 -1.58 -21.22 -9.64
CA SER A 15 -2.11 -22.38 -10.37
C SER A 15 -2.50 -23.55 -9.46
N ASP A 16 -1.88 -23.67 -8.28
CA ASP A 16 -2.21 -24.65 -7.24
C ASP A 16 -3.35 -24.21 -6.31
N ARG A 17 -4.16 -23.23 -6.73
CA ARG A 17 -5.32 -22.68 -6.01
C ARG A 17 -4.99 -22.03 -4.66
N ARG A 18 -3.74 -21.62 -4.44
CA ARG A 18 -3.40 -20.78 -3.28
C ARG A 18 -3.67 -19.33 -3.61
N THR A 19 -4.12 -18.60 -2.61
CA THR A 19 -4.28 -17.15 -2.69
C THR A 19 -3.15 -16.51 -1.90
N ILE A 20 -2.31 -15.74 -2.60
CA ILE A 20 -1.26 -14.93 -1.99
C ILE A 20 -1.81 -13.51 -1.86
N ARG A 21 -1.72 -12.93 -0.67
CA ARG A 21 -2.10 -11.54 -0.39
C ARG A 21 -0.90 -10.78 0.14
N TRP A 22 -0.72 -9.57 -0.35
CA TRP A 22 0.29 -8.64 0.12
C TRP A 22 -0.19 -7.21 -0.08
N TRP A 23 0.56 -6.27 0.48
CA TRP A 23 0.34 -4.85 0.34
C TRP A 23 1.52 -4.21 -0.39
N GLU A 24 1.24 -3.23 -1.22
CA GLU A 24 2.22 -2.38 -1.89
C GLU A 24 2.00 -0.92 -1.46
N CYS A 25 3.06 -0.11 -1.54
CA CYS A 25 2.98 1.32 -1.26
C CYS A 25 3.11 2.13 -2.55
N GLU A 26 2.26 3.14 -2.68
CA GLU A 26 2.33 4.16 -3.71
C GLU A 26 2.57 5.52 -3.04
N LEU A 27 3.72 6.12 -3.32
CA LEU A 27 4.13 7.39 -2.76
C LEU A 27 3.68 8.51 -3.69
N VAL A 28 2.91 9.45 -3.18
CA VAL A 28 2.39 10.59 -3.94
C VAL A 28 3.00 11.86 -3.36
N ASP A 29 3.68 12.63 -4.20
CA ASP A 29 4.29 13.91 -3.86
C ASP A 29 4.07 14.96 -4.95
N THR A 30 4.84 16.04 -4.92
CA THR A 30 4.80 17.11 -5.93
C THR A 30 5.37 16.70 -7.28
N GLU A 31 6.19 15.64 -7.34
CA GLU A 31 6.78 15.13 -8.58
C GLU A 31 5.86 14.13 -9.28
N GLY A 32 4.93 13.54 -8.53
CA GLY A 32 3.83 12.74 -9.05
C GLY A 32 3.51 11.55 -8.15
N SER A 33 3.09 10.45 -8.78
CA SER A 33 2.89 9.18 -8.08
C SER A 33 3.98 8.18 -8.47
N ARG A 34 4.64 7.60 -7.46
CA ARG A 34 5.61 6.52 -7.61
C ARG A 34 5.12 5.28 -6.87
N ARG A 35 4.82 4.23 -7.64
CA ARG A 35 4.50 2.90 -7.09
C ARG A 35 5.76 2.10 -6.81
N ILE A 36 5.88 1.57 -5.60
CA ILE A 36 6.97 0.67 -5.23
C ILE A 36 6.51 -0.77 -5.44
N ARG A 37 7.00 -1.41 -6.51
CA ARG A 37 6.65 -2.80 -6.88
C ARG A 37 7.63 -3.84 -6.35
N ASP A 38 8.85 -3.42 -6.02
CA ASP A 38 9.91 -4.32 -5.54
C ASP A 38 9.79 -4.64 -4.04
N GLN A 39 8.77 -4.10 -3.36
CA GLN A 39 8.56 -4.33 -1.94
C GLN A 39 7.11 -4.75 -1.65
N ALA A 40 6.97 -5.98 -1.19
CA ALA A 40 5.72 -6.55 -0.74
C ALA A 40 5.69 -6.58 0.80
N PHE A 41 4.60 -6.08 1.38
CA PHE A 41 4.36 -6.13 2.82
C PHE A 41 3.29 -7.17 3.12
N PHE A 42 3.49 -8.01 4.13
CA PHE A 42 2.53 -9.06 4.49
C PHE A 42 1.49 -8.61 5.52
N SER A 43 1.67 -7.42 6.08
CA SER A 43 0.67 -6.74 6.91
C SER A 43 0.48 -5.28 6.51
N ILE A 44 -0.73 -4.78 6.75
CA ILE A 44 -1.05 -3.35 6.55
C ILE A 44 -0.22 -2.46 7.50
N GLY A 45 0.10 -2.96 8.71
CA GLY A 45 0.89 -2.25 9.70
C GLY A 45 2.34 -2.06 9.26
N GLU A 46 2.96 -3.08 8.65
CA GLU A 46 4.30 -2.96 8.06
C GLU A 46 4.32 -1.94 6.92
N ALA A 47 3.32 -2.00 6.02
CA ALA A 47 3.22 -1.06 4.91
C ALA A 47 3.07 0.40 5.40
N LYS A 48 2.21 0.63 6.40
CA LYS A 48 2.03 1.94 7.05
C LYS A 48 3.30 2.43 7.76
N SER A 49 3.96 1.55 8.50
CA SER A 49 5.18 1.88 9.25
C SER A 49 6.32 2.23 8.30
N TRP A 50 6.47 1.46 7.22
CA TRP A 50 7.45 1.73 6.18
C TRP A 50 7.19 3.07 5.50
N ALA A 51 5.95 3.34 5.07
CA ALA A 51 5.59 4.60 4.42
C ALA A 51 5.84 5.82 5.32
N SER A 52 5.47 5.70 6.60
CA SER A 52 5.72 6.74 7.60
C SER A 52 7.21 6.98 7.82
N ALA A 53 8.03 5.91 7.83
CA ALA A 53 9.49 6.02 7.91
C ALA A 53 10.11 6.71 6.68
N GLN A 54 9.44 6.69 5.52
CA GLN A 54 9.85 7.45 4.32
C GLN A 54 9.39 8.92 4.34
N GLY A 55 8.66 9.36 5.37
CA GLY A 55 8.10 10.71 5.45
C GLY A 55 6.77 10.89 4.71
N TYR A 56 6.12 9.79 4.32
CA TYR A 56 4.82 9.80 3.65
C TYR A 56 3.74 9.31 4.61
N PRO A 57 3.00 10.23 5.28
CA PRO A 57 1.89 9.83 6.13
C PRO A 57 0.84 9.07 5.31
N VAL A 58 0.33 7.98 5.87
CA VAL A 58 -0.77 7.22 5.27
C VAL A 58 -2.08 7.79 5.80
N SER A 59 -2.91 8.35 4.91
CA SER A 59 -4.26 8.76 5.29
C SER A 59 -5.10 7.53 5.64
N GLU A 60 -5.54 7.43 6.89
CA GLU A 60 -6.42 6.33 7.34
C GLU A 60 -7.82 6.40 6.73
N ASP A 61 -8.18 7.54 6.13
CA ASP A 61 -9.46 7.78 5.47
C ASP A 61 -9.66 6.89 4.22
N ALA A 62 -8.56 6.45 3.57
CA ALA A 62 -8.63 5.59 2.39
C ALA A 62 -8.90 4.09 2.71
N ALA A 63 -8.89 3.70 3.99
CA ALA A 63 -9.21 2.33 4.41
C ALA A 63 -10.72 2.10 4.62
N SER A 64 -11.53 3.16 4.65
CA SER A 64 -12.98 3.07 4.83
C SER A 64 -13.70 2.99 3.48
N SER A 65 -13.39 1.97 2.69
CA SER A 65 -14.20 1.56 1.54
C SER A 65 -14.17 0.04 1.41
N SER A 66 -14.68 -0.62 2.43
CA SER A 66 -15.08 -2.02 2.37
C SER A 66 -16.13 -2.25 3.45
N GLU A 67 -17.39 -1.90 3.15
CA GLU A 67 -18.58 -2.58 3.66
C GLU A 67 -19.81 -2.08 2.87
N THR A 68 -20.21 -2.85 1.85
CA THR A 68 -21.59 -2.96 1.36
C THR A 68 -21.75 -4.35 0.74
#